data_AF-A0A3D0X2T3-F1
#
_entry.id   AF-A0A3D0X2T3-F1
#
_cell.length_a   1.000
_cell.length_b   1.000
_cell.length_c   1.000
_cell.angle_alpha   90.00
_cell.angle_beta   90.00
_cell.angle_gamma   90.00
#
_symmetry.space_group_name_H-M   'P 1'
#
loop_
_entity.id
_entity.type
_entity.pdbx_description
1 polymer ?
#
loop_
_entity_poly.entity_id
_entity_poly.type
_entity_poly.pdbx_seq_one_letter_code
_entity_poly.pdbx_strand_id
1 'polypeptide(L)'
;GDCLTTIANALRAGYSFPQSVEVVSREMEPPISDEFAQVSREVSMGVPLESALEAMGRRVGSMDLDLVITAVLIQREVGGNLAQILDNIGDTIQERIRMKREIFALTAQ
;
A
#
# COMPACT_ATOMS: atom_id res chain seq x y z
N GLY A 1 -6.28 -2.71 6.75
CA GLY A 1 -5.19 -3.42 7.44
C GLY A 1 -4.51 -4.35 6.48
N ASP A 2 -5.29 -5.24 5.88
CA ASP A 2 -4.78 -6.43 5.20
C ASP A 2 -3.81 -6.15 4.06
N CYS A 3 -4.08 -5.20 3.16
CA CYS A 3 -3.18 -4.94 2.02
C CYS A 3 -1.74 -4.57 2.46
N LEU A 4 -1.58 -3.61 3.38
CA LEU A 4 -0.24 -3.19 3.84
C LEU A 4 0.47 -4.30 4.61
N THR A 5 -0.28 -5.03 5.44
CA THR A 5 0.26 -6.18 6.18
C THR A 5 0.70 -7.30 5.21
N THR A 6 -0.06 -7.59 4.16
CA THR A 6 0.30 -8.55 3.12
C THR A 6 1.58 -8.13 2.41
N ILE A 7 1.71 -6.87 2.01
CA ILE A 7 2.93 -6.34 1.39
C ILE A 7 4.12 -6.47 2.36
N ALA A 8 3.97 -6.03 3.61
CA ALA A 8 5.04 -6.09 4.60
C ALA A 8 5.48 -7.54 4.88
N ASN A 9 4.54 -8.49 4.95
CA ASN A 9 4.83 -9.91 5.12
C ASN A 9 5.58 -10.50 3.92
N ALA A 10 5.16 -10.19 2.69
CA ALA A 10 5.87 -10.62 1.49
C ALA A 10 7.32 -10.08 1.48
N LEU A 11 7.51 -8.80 1.81
CA LEU A 11 8.83 -8.20 1.90
C LEU A 11 9.72 -8.90 2.95
N ARG A 12 9.19 -9.20 4.14
CA ARG A 12 9.91 -9.97 5.18
C ARG A 12 10.25 -11.39 4.75
N ALA A 13 9.42 -11.99 3.89
CA ALA A 13 9.68 -13.29 3.29
C ALA A 13 10.73 -13.24 2.16
N GLY A 14 11.32 -12.07 1.89
CA GLY A 14 12.38 -11.87 0.89
C GLY A 14 11.89 -11.52 -0.50
N TYR A 15 10.58 -11.27 -0.67
CA TYR A 15 10.04 -10.83 -1.94
C TYR A 15 10.46 -9.39 -2.20
N SER A 16 10.77 -9.06 -3.45
CA SER A 16 10.89 -7.67 -3.88
C SER A 16 9.52 -6.98 -3.89
N PHE A 17 9.50 -5.65 -3.87
CA PHE A 17 8.23 -4.91 -3.91
C PHE A 17 7.36 -5.21 -5.15
N PRO A 18 7.90 -5.33 -6.38
CA PRO A 18 7.08 -5.77 -7.52
C PRO A 18 6.47 -7.16 -7.32
N GLN A 19 7.18 -8.08 -6.67
CA GLN A 19 6.63 -9.41 -6.37
C GLN A 19 5.56 -9.34 -5.27
N SER A 20 5.70 -8.47 -4.27
CA SER A 20 4.65 -8.28 -3.27
C SER A 20 3.39 -7.63 -3.85
N VAL A 21 3.51 -6.76 -4.86
CA VAL A 21 2.37 -6.25 -5.65
C VAL A 21 1.63 -7.41 -6.33
N GLU A 22 2.35 -8.38 -6.90
CA GLU A 22 1.75 -9.57 -7.49
C GLU A 22 1.04 -10.45 -6.45
N VAL A 23 1.60 -10.62 -5.25
CA VAL A 23 0.94 -11.32 -4.14
C VAL A 23 -0.41 -10.67 -3.81
N VAL A 24 -0.42 -9.35 -3.60
CA VAL A 24 -1.64 -8.59 -3.31
C VAL A 24 -2.67 -8.73 -4.43
N SER A 25 -2.23 -8.70 -5.70
CA SER A 25 -3.13 -8.85 -6.84
C SER A 25 -3.85 -10.20 -6.90
N ARG A 26 -3.29 -11.23 -6.25
CA ARG A 26 -3.82 -12.61 -6.24
C ARG A 26 -4.60 -12.92 -4.97
N GLU A 27 -4.19 -12.37 -3.83
CA GLU A 27 -4.73 -12.73 -2.50
C GLU A 27 -5.84 -11.79 -2.01
N MET A 28 -5.93 -10.57 -2.53
CA MET A 28 -6.95 -9.61 -2.12
C MET A 28 -8.22 -9.72 -2.97
N GLU A 29 -9.33 -9.24 -2.42
CA GLU A 29 -10.58 -9.07 -3.16
C GLU A 29 -10.62 -7.74 -3.93
N PRO A 30 -11.39 -7.66 -5.04
CA PRO A 30 -11.71 -6.40 -5.68
C PRO A 30 -12.34 -5.39 -4.69
N PRO A 31 -12.04 -4.09 -4.81
CA PRO A 31 -11.30 -3.45 -5.91
C PRO A 31 -9.77 -3.46 -5.73
N ILE A 32 -9.23 -3.98 -4.62
CA ILE A 32 -7.80 -3.88 -4.32
C ILE A 32 -6.99 -4.76 -5.29
N SER A 33 -7.39 -6.01 -5.50
CA SER A 33 -6.68 -6.90 -6.41
C SER A 33 -6.65 -6.38 -7.84
N ASP A 34 -7.72 -5.74 -8.33
CA ASP A 34 -7.79 -5.20 -9.68
C ASP A 34 -6.77 -4.09 -9.92
N GLU A 35 -6.62 -3.17 -8.97
CA GLU A 35 -5.66 -2.07 -9.05
C GLU A 35 -4.21 -2.57 -8.98
N PHE A 36 -3.92 -3.51 -8.07
CA PHE A 36 -2.58 -4.12 -7.99
C PHE A 36 -2.27 -5.01 -9.20
N ALA A 37 -3.26 -5.68 -9.77
CA ALA A 37 -3.12 -6.43 -11.00
C ALA A 37 -2.81 -5.51 -12.19
N GLN A 38 -3.41 -4.32 -12.23
CA GLN A 38 -3.10 -3.32 -13.24
C GLN A 38 -1.64 -2.85 -13.11
N VAL A 39 -1.18 -2.50 -11.90
CA VAL A 39 0.23 -2.14 -11.66
C VAL A 39 1.17 -3.26 -12.11
N SER A 40 0.88 -4.51 -11.73
CA SER A 40 1.69 -5.66 -12.12
C SER A 40 1.79 -5.83 -13.65
N ARG A 41 0.66 -5.68 -14.36
CA ARG A 41 0.63 -5.73 -15.83
C ARG A 41 1.44 -4.60 -16.47
N GLU A 42 1.26 -3.37 -16.02
CA GLU A 42 1.97 -2.19 -16.53
C GLU A 42 3.49 -2.37 -16.37
N VAL A 43 3.94 -2.78 -15.19
CA VAL A 43 5.36 -3.05 -14.91
C VAL A 43 5.90 -4.19 -15.78
N SER A 44 5.13 -5.26 -15.98
CA SER A 44 5.53 -6.38 -16.86
C SER A 44 5.66 -5.95 -18.33
N MET A 45 4.95 -4.91 -18.75
CA MET A 45 5.06 -4.31 -20.09
C MET A 45 6.19 -3.26 -20.19
N GLY A 46 6.99 -3.07 -19.13
CA GLY A 46 8.12 -2.15 -19.11
C GLY A 46 7.77 -0.73 -18.67
N VAL A 47 6.55 -0.48 -18.18
CA VAL A 47 6.24 0.81 -17.55
C VAL A 47 7.05 0.93 -16.25
N PRO A 48 7.68 2.09 -15.98
CA PRO A 48 8.34 2.31 -14.70
C PRO A 48 7.39 2.10 -13.52
N LEU A 49 7.85 1.36 -12.51
CA LEU A 49 7.05 1.07 -11.30
C LEU A 49 6.48 2.33 -10.67
N GLU A 50 7.27 3.40 -10.60
CA GLU A 50 6.85 4.71 -10.11
C GLU A 50 5.63 5.23 -10.86
N SER A 51 5.71 5.31 -12.19
CA SER A 51 4.61 5.78 -13.03
C SER A 51 3.34 4.92 -12.88
N ALA A 52 3.50 3.60 -12.74
CA ALA A 52 2.38 2.67 -12.53
C ALA A 52 1.72 2.89 -11.15
N LEU A 53 2.52 3.04 -10.09
CA LEU A 53 2.03 3.31 -8.74
C LEU A 53 1.35 4.67 -8.64
N GLU A 54 1.92 5.71 -9.22
CA GLU A 54 1.30 7.04 -9.28
C GLU A 54 -0.02 7.02 -10.07
N ALA A 55 -0.09 6.25 -11.16
CA ALA A 55 -1.32 6.07 -11.91
C ALA A 55 -2.40 5.39 -11.07
N MET A 56 -2.03 4.37 -10.29
CA MET A 56 -2.92 3.75 -9.30
C MET A 56 -3.39 4.76 -8.25
N GLY A 57 -2.47 5.54 -7.66
CA GLY A 57 -2.80 6.60 -6.70
C GLY A 57 -3.85 7.57 -7.24
N ARG A 58 -3.69 8.04 -8.49
CA ARG A 58 -4.66 8.92 -9.18
C ARG A 58 -6.03 8.28 -9.39
N ARG A 59 -6.10 6.98 -9.70
CA ARG A 59 -7.38 6.26 -9.90
C ARG A 59 -8.11 6.01 -8.58
N VAL A 60 -7.37 5.60 -7.55
CA VAL A 60 -7.94 5.26 -6.24
C VAL A 60 -8.30 6.50 -5.42
N GLY A 61 -7.50 7.56 -5.49
CA GLY A 61 -7.77 8.84 -4.81
C GLY A 61 -7.72 8.75 -3.29
N SER A 62 -6.87 7.88 -2.73
CA SER A 62 -6.72 7.67 -1.28
C SER A 62 -5.44 8.30 -0.75
N MET A 63 -5.58 9.26 0.18
CA MET A 63 -4.42 9.89 0.85
C MET A 63 -3.50 8.88 1.55
N ASP A 64 -4.09 7.81 2.10
CA ASP A 64 -3.31 6.76 2.78
C ASP A 64 -2.51 5.94 1.76
N LEU A 65 -3.05 5.74 0.55
CA LEU A 65 -2.32 5.08 -0.53
C LEU A 65 -1.21 5.99 -1.09
N ASP A 66 -1.46 7.28 -1.25
CA ASP A 66 -0.44 8.24 -1.70
C ASP A 66 0.75 8.29 -0.73
N LEU A 67 0.49 8.24 0.58
CA LEU A 67 1.52 8.13 1.61
C LEU A 67 2.37 6.86 1.43
N VAL A 68 1.71 5.73 1.17
CA VAL A 68 2.38 4.44 0.96
C VAL A 68 3.23 4.47 -0.31
N ILE A 69 2.71 4.97 -1.42
CA ILE A 69 3.44 5.11 -2.68
C ILE A 69 4.69 5.97 -2.47
N THR A 70 4.53 7.13 -1.83
CA THR A 70 5.64 8.04 -1.53
C THR A 70 6.72 7.34 -0.69
N ALA A 71 6.33 6.61 0.35
CA ALA A 71 7.26 5.88 1.20
C ALA A 71 8.03 4.79 0.44
N VAL A 72 7.37 4.07 -0.46
CA VAL A 72 7.99 3.07 -1.35
C VAL A 72 9.01 3.72 -2.28
N LEU A 73 8.68 4.85 -2.90
CA LEU A 73 9.57 5.55 -3.83
C LEU A 73 10.81 6.09 -3.12
N ILE A 74 10.64 6.77 -1.97
CA ILE A 74 11.76 7.27 -1.16
C ILE A 74 12.66 6.12 -0.70
N GLN A 75 12.07 5.01 -0.22
CA GLN A 75 12.85 3.86 0.23
C GLN A 75 13.69 3.26 -0.91
N ARG A 76 13.20 3.27 -2.16
CA ARG A 76 13.96 2.77 -3.30
C ARG A 76 15.18 3.64 -3.63
N GLU A 77 15.11 4.95 -3.39
CA GLU A 77 16.22 5.88 -3.63
C GLU A 77 17.28 5.81 -2.52
N VAL A 78 16.85 5.83 -1.26
CA VAL A 78 17.74 5.99 -0.10
C VAL A 78 18.09 4.65 0.56
N GLY A 79 17.34 3.58 0.26
CA GLY A 79 17.44 2.28 0.91
C GLY A 79 16.72 2.23 2.26
N GLY A 80 16.88 1.11 2.98
CA GLY A 80 16.28 0.88 4.30
C GLY A 80 15.23 -0.22 4.32
N ASN A 81 14.61 -0.45 5.47
CA ASN A 81 13.67 -1.53 5.69
C ASN A 81 12.23 -1.12 5.33
N LEU A 82 11.82 -1.39 4.09
CA LEU A 82 10.47 -1.04 3.62
C LEU A 82 9.37 -1.71 4.44
N ALA A 83 9.54 -2.95 4.89
CA ALA A 83 8.53 -3.65 5.68
C ALA A 83 8.23 -2.88 6.98
N GLN A 84 9.27 -2.42 7.68
CA GLN A 84 9.13 -1.61 8.90
C GLN A 84 8.46 -0.26 8.62
N ILE A 85 8.77 0.38 7.48
CA ILE A 85 8.12 1.64 7.09
C ILE A 85 6.62 1.41 6.86
N LEU A 86 6.24 0.34 6.17
CA LEU A 86 4.85 0.00 5.91
C LEU A 86 4.09 -0.37 7.19
N ASP A 87 4.73 -1.03 8.17
CA ASP A 87 4.13 -1.28 9.48
C ASP A 87 3.77 0.01 10.19
N ASN A 88 4.72 0.95 10.27
CA ASN A 88 4.51 2.24 10.94
C ASN A 88 3.38 3.03 10.28
N ILE A 89 3.29 2.99 8.95
CA ILE A 89 2.19 3.61 8.20
C ILE A 89 0.87 2.91 8.52
N GLY A 90 0.85 1.57 8.53
CA GLY A 90 -0.30 0.76 8.88
C GLY A 90 -0.85 1.10 10.26
N ASP A 91 0.02 1.16 11.27
CA ASP A 91 -0.31 1.52 12.65
C ASP A 91 -0.89 2.93 12.71
N THR A 92 -0.24 3.91 12.07
CA THR A 92 -0.71 5.30 11.99
C THR A 92 -2.13 5.40 11.39
N ILE A 93 -2.41 4.62 10.33
CA ILE A 93 -3.74 4.58 9.71
C ILE A 93 -4.77 3.97 10.67
N GLN A 94 -4.43 2.87 11.35
CA GLN A 94 -5.33 2.22 12.31
C GLN A 94 -5.66 3.14 13.50
N GLU A 95 -4.67 3.84 14.04
CA GLU A 95 -4.86 4.84 15.09
C GLU A 95 -5.79 5.96 14.64
N ARG A 96 -5.59 6.48 13.42
CA ARG A 96 -6.48 7.51 12.86
C ARG A 96 -7.91 7.03 12.71
N ILE A 97 -8.12 5.79 12.26
CA ILE A 97 -9.46 5.19 12.15
C ILE A 97 -10.09 5.05 13.53
N ARG A 98 -9.34 4.59 14.54
CA ARG A 98 -9.81 4.44 15.91
C ARG A 98 -10.22 5.79 16.51
N MET A 99 -9.38 6.82 16.39
CA MET A 99 -9.68 8.16 16.88
C MET A 99 -10.98 8.72 16.26
N LYS A 100 -11.17 8.54 14.94
CA LYS A 100 -12.41 8.96 14.28
C LYS A 100 -13.64 8.24 14.86
N ARG A 101 -13.54 6.93 15.09
CA ARG A 101 -14.63 6.14 15.69
C ARG A 101 -14.98 6.62 17.10
N GLU A 102 -13.98 6.93 17.93
CA GLU A 102 -14.17 7.44 19.28
C GLU A 102 -14.88 8.81 19.28
N ILE A 103 -14.49 9.73 18.39
CA ILE A 103 -15.17 11.02 18.21
C ILE A 103 -16.64 10.81 17.84
N PHE A 104 -16.93 9.96 16.86
CA PHE A 104 -18.32 9.68 16.45
C PHE A 104 -19.15 9.07 17.58
N ALA A 105 -18.58 8.15 18.36
CA ALA A 105 -19.26 7.53 19.49
C ALA A 105 -19.61 8.53 20.60
N LEU A 106 -18.75 9.53 20.84
CA LEU A 106 -19.00 10.59 21.81
C LEU A 106 -20.07 11.59 21.34
N THR A 107 -20.16 11.88 20.04
CA THR A 107 -21.17 12.79 19.48
C THR A 107 -22.53 12.15 19.22
N ALA A 108 -22.63 10.82 19.34
CA ALA A 108 -23.87 10.06 19.16
C ALA A 108 -24.69 9.87 20.45
N GLN A 109 -24.24 10.47 21.57
CA GLN A 109 -24.97 10.58 22.85
C GLN A 109 -25.60 11.98 22.96
#